data_AF-A0A953M7G4-F1
#
_entry.id   AF-A0A953M7G4-F1
#
_cell.length_a   1.000
_cell.length_b   1.000
_cell.length_c   1.000
_cell.angle_alpha   90.00
_cell.angle_beta   90.00
_cell.angle_gamma   90.00
#
_symmetry.space_group_name_H-M   'P 1'
#
loop_
_entity.id
_entity.type
_entity.pdbx_description
1 polymer ?
#
loop_
_entity_poly.entity_id
_entity_poly.type
_entity_poly.pdbx_seq_one_letter_code
_entity_poly.pdbx_strand_id
1 'polypeptide(L)'
;IFGPFSQRNTLVVGMIMGVAVIPIIYTISEDAIRSVPNSLRSASLGVGATPWQTALRVVLPVAGSGIFSAIMIGLGRAVGETMIVLMATGNTPEMSMNIFSGFRTLAANIAVELPEAPRASTHYRVLFLCGVVLFAMTLVINTTAELVRQHFRKRNAAL
;
A
#
# COMPACT_ATOMS: atom_id res chain seq x y z
N ILE A 1 23.86 11.91 12.95
CA ILE A 1 23.23 10.97 11.98
C ILE A 1 22.41 9.92 12.74
N PHE A 2 22.92 9.34 13.84
CA PHE A 2 22.12 8.56 14.78
C PHE A 2 21.79 9.41 16.01
N GLY A 3 20.55 9.91 16.11
CA GLY A 3 20.04 10.55 17.33
C GLY A 3 19.74 9.53 18.44
N PRO A 4 19.27 9.97 19.63
CA PRO A 4 18.93 9.07 20.72
C PRO A 4 17.82 8.09 20.32
N PHE A 5 17.93 6.84 20.79
CA PHE A 5 16.93 5.80 20.52
C PHE A 5 15.59 6.16 21.17
N SER A 6 14.59 6.42 20.34
CA SER A 6 13.19 6.51 20.77
C SER A 6 12.54 5.12 20.67
N GLN A 7 11.84 4.71 21.73
CA GLN A 7 11.02 3.50 21.75
C GLN A 7 9.91 3.54 20.69
N ARG A 8 9.47 4.74 20.29
CA ARG A 8 8.51 4.98 19.21
C ARG A 8 9.24 5.55 18.01
N ASN A 9 9.40 4.74 16.96
CA ASN A 9 10.20 5.10 15.79
C ASN A 9 9.58 4.63 14.46
N THR A 10 10.03 5.24 13.36
CA THR A 10 9.54 4.98 12.00
C THR A 10 9.88 3.56 11.53
N LEU A 11 10.99 2.99 12.00
CA LEU A 11 11.40 1.63 11.66
C LEU A 11 10.37 0.57 12.13
N VAL A 12 9.90 0.70 13.39
CA VAL A 12 8.88 -0.18 13.96
C VAL A 12 7.56 -0.04 13.19
N VAL A 13 7.19 1.17 12.79
CA VAL A 13 6.02 1.40 11.92
C VAL A 13 6.16 0.63 10.62
N GLY A 14 7.31 0.72 9.95
CA GLY A 14 7.57 0.02 8.69
C GLY A 14 7.46 -1.51 8.84
N MET A 15 7.97 -2.08 9.92
CA MET A 15 7.83 -3.51 10.20
C MET A 15 6.37 -3.92 10.44
N ILE A 16 5.65 -3.19 11.30
CA ILE A 16 4.24 -3.49 11.60
C ILE A 16 3.39 -3.35 10.33
N MET A 17 3.61 -2.30 9.55
CA MET A 17 2.91 -2.08 8.27
C MET A 17 3.23 -3.16 7.24
N GLY A 18 4.49 -3.59 7.17
CA GLY A 18 4.88 -4.70 6.31
C GLY A 18 4.04 -5.94 6.62
N VAL A 19 3.95 -6.32 7.90
CA VAL A 19 3.14 -7.47 8.33
C VAL A 19 1.64 -7.27 8.07
N ALA A 20 1.11 -6.07 8.30
CA ALA A 20 -0.31 -5.77 8.10
C ALA A 20 -0.75 -5.88 6.62
N VAL A 21 0.15 -5.56 5.68
CA VAL A 21 -0.16 -5.52 4.24
C VAL A 21 -0.02 -6.90 3.57
N ILE A 22 0.79 -7.81 4.14
CA ILE A 22 1.00 -9.17 3.63
C ILE A 22 -0.31 -9.91 3.30
N PRO A 23 -1.29 -10.06 4.21
CA PRO A 23 -2.49 -10.85 3.93
C PRO A 23 -3.31 -10.25 2.77
N ILE A 24 -3.36 -8.92 2.67
CA ILE A 24 -4.07 -8.22 1.58
C ILE A 24 -3.42 -8.54 0.23
N ILE A 25 -2.10 -8.41 0.13
CA ILE A 25 -1.38 -8.70 -1.11
C ILE A 25 -1.48 -10.19 -1.44
N TYR A 26 -1.35 -11.07 -0.44
CA TYR A 26 -1.40 -12.52 -0.61
C TYR A 26 -2.74 -12.97 -1.21
N THR A 27 -3.87 -12.58 -0.63
CA THR A 27 -5.20 -13.01 -1.11
C THR A 27 -5.43 -12.59 -2.56
N ILE A 28 -5.14 -11.33 -2.90
CA ILE A 28 -5.35 -10.82 -4.27
C ILE A 28 -4.37 -11.47 -5.26
N SER A 29 -3.13 -11.72 -4.84
CA SER A 29 -2.14 -12.41 -5.68
C SER A 29 -2.51 -13.88 -5.92
N GLU A 30 -3.06 -14.55 -4.90
CA GLU A 30 -3.55 -15.92 -5.01
C GLU A 30 -4.71 -16.00 -6.02
N ASP A 31 -5.67 -15.08 -5.95
CA ASP A 31 -6.75 -14.99 -6.92
C ASP A 31 -6.24 -14.76 -8.35
N ALA A 32 -5.24 -13.88 -8.51
CA ALA A 32 -4.60 -13.64 -9.80
C ALA A 32 -3.92 -14.91 -10.35
N ILE A 33 -3.23 -15.67 -9.53
CA ILE A 33 -2.58 -16.93 -9.93
C ILE A 33 -3.61 -18.00 -10.29
N ARG A 34 -4.70 -18.09 -9.51
CA ARG A 34 -5.81 -19.03 -9.75
C ARG A 34 -6.60 -18.71 -11.01
N SER A 35 -6.61 -17.45 -11.46
CA SER A 35 -7.25 -17.05 -12.73
C SER A 35 -6.56 -17.59 -13.99
N VAL A 36 -5.32 -18.07 -13.89
CA VAL A 36 -4.56 -18.62 -15.03
C VAL A 36 -5.17 -19.96 -15.46
N PRO A 37 -5.61 -20.11 -16.72
CA PRO A 37 -6.22 -21.34 -17.22
C PRO A 37 -5.37 -22.58 -16.99
N ASN A 38 -5.98 -23.67 -16.51
CA ASN A 38 -5.30 -24.94 -16.31
C ASN A 38 -4.74 -25.52 -17.62
N SER A 39 -5.34 -25.17 -18.78
CA SER A 39 -4.83 -25.57 -20.10
C SER A 39 -3.38 -25.12 -20.33
N LEU A 40 -3.01 -23.90 -19.91
CA LEU A 40 -1.63 -23.40 -20.02
C LEU A 40 -0.67 -24.17 -19.11
N ARG A 41 -1.13 -24.55 -17.91
CA ARG A 41 -0.33 -25.34 -16.96
C ARG A 41 -0.11 -26.75 -17.49
N SER A 42 -1.16 -27.41 -17.97
CA SER A 42 -1.10 -28.76 -18.54
C SER A 42 -0.30 -28.80 -19.84
N ALA A 43 -0.39 -27.77 -20.70
CA ALA A 43 0.42 -27.68 -21.91
C ALA A 43 1.91 -27.55 -21.59
N SER A 44 2.28 -26.72 -20.60
CA SER A 44 3.66 -26.57 -20.13
C SER A 44 4.22 -27.88 -19.55
N LEU A 45 3.44 -28.57 -18.72
CA LEU A 45 3.84 -29.88 -18.19
C LEU A 45 3.92 -30.94 -19.30
N GLY A 46 3.03 -30.88 -20.30
CA GLY A 46 2.98 -31.80 -21.43
C GLY A 46 4.18 -31.72 -22.37
N VAL A 47 4.85 -30.56 -22.46
CA VAL A 47 6.13 -30.41 -23.18
C VAL A 47 7.36 -30.77 -22.34
N GLY A 48 7.16 -31.36 -21.16
CA GLY A 48 8.23 -31.80 -20.26
C GLY A 48 8.79 -30.72 -19.35
N ALA A 49 8.12 -29.57 -19.20
CA ALA A 49 8.55 -28.55 -18.25
C ALA A 49 8.34 -28.99 -16.80
N THR A 50 9.21 -28.58 -15.89
CA THR A 50 9.02 -28.84 -14.46
C THR A 50 7.94 -27.92 -13.86
N PRO A 51 7.33 -28.29 -12.72
CA PRO A 51 6.38 -27.42 -12.02
C PRO A 51 6.97 -26.03 -11.71
N TRP A 52 8.26 -25.96 -11.36
CA TRP A 52 8.97 -24.71 -11.10
C TRP A 52 9.14 -23.85 -12.36
N GLN A 53 9.49 -24.46 -13.50
CA GLN A 53 9.57 -23.77 -14.79
C GLN A 53 8.19 -23.25 -15.21
N THR A 54 7.14 -24.05 -15.04
CA THR A 54 5.76 -23.66 -15.34
C THR A 54 5.32 -22.49 -14.46
N ALA A 55 5.64 -22.53 -13.16
CA ALA A 55 5.34 -21.44 -12.24
C ALA A 55 6.00 -20.13 -12.66
N LEU A 56 7.32 -20.14 -12.92
CA LEU A 56 8.07 -18.91 -13.22
C LEU A 56 7.88 -18.39 -14.64
N ARG A 57 7.78 -19.26 -15.65
CA ARG A 57 7.77 -18.86 -17.07
C ARG A 57 6.38 -18.76 -17.68
N VAL A 58 5.37 -19.38 -17.09
CA VAL A 58 4.00 -19.39 -17.62
C VAL A 58 3.03 -18.72 -16.66
N VAL A 59 2.95 -19.18 -15.42
CA VAL A 59 1.97 -18.66 -14.46
C VAL A 59 2.31 -17.24 -14.00
N LEU A 60 3.56 -16.99 -13.60
CA LEU A 60 3.98 -15.67 -13.08
C LEU A 60 3.78 -14.54 -14.10
N PRO A 61 4.19 -14.69 -15.38
CA PRO A 61 4.01 -13.63 -16.38
C PRO A 61 2.54 -13.38 -16.72
N VAL A 62 1.73 -14.44 -16.80
CA VAL A 62 0.29 -14.33 -17.10
C VAL A 62 -0.47 -13.68 -15.94
N ALA A 63 -0.17 -14.08 -14.70
CA ALA A 63 -0.75 -13.50 -13.48
C ALA A 63 -0.12 -12.15 -13.09
N GLY A 64 0.96 -11.72 -13.75
CA GLY A 64 1.77 -10.56 -13.35
C GLY A 64 0.99 -9.26 -13.22
N SER A 65 -0.02 -9.04 -14.08
CA SER A 65 -0.90 -7.86 -13.99
C SER A 65 -1.76 -7.87 -12.72
N GLY A 66 -2.23 -9.04 -12.29
CA GLY A 66 -2.98 -9.21 -11.05
C GLY A 66 -2.11 -9.08 -9.80
N ILE A 67 -0.89 -9.66 -9.82
CA ILE A 67 0.08 -9.52 -8.72
C ILE A 67 0.52 -8.05 -8.56
N PHE A 68 0.79 -7.36 -9.67
CA PHE A 68 1.12 -5.93 -9.63
C PHE A 68 -0.04 -5.10 -9.04
N SER A 69 -1.28 -5.41 -9.43
CA SER A 69 -2.46 -4.79 -8.83
C SER A 69 -2.58 -5.08 -7.34
N ALA A 70 -2.28 -6.30 -6.88
CA ALA A 70 -2.32 -6.67 -5.48
C ALA A 70 -1.36 -5.80 -4.65
N ILE A 71 -0.14 -5.61 -5.15
CA ILE A 71 0.88 -4.76 -4.51
C ILE A 71 0.41 -3.31 -4.43
N MET A 72 -0.12 -2.75 -5.53
CA MET A 72 -0.62 -1.37 -5.55
C MET A 72 -1.77 -1.16 -4.56
N ILE A 73 -2.74 -2.09 -4.51
CA ILE A 73 -3.87 -2.02 -3.57
C ILE A 73 -3.37 -2.15 -2.13
N GLY A 74 -2.44 -3.07 -1.85
CA GLY A 74 -1.84 -3.25 -0.53
C GLY A 74 -1.12 -1.99 -0.04
N LEU A 75 -0.33 -1.35 -0.91
CA LEU A 75 0.34 -0.08 -0.60
C LEU A 75 -0.66 1.06 -0.37
N GLY A 76 -1.71 1.16 -1.20
CA GLY A 76 -2.78 2.14 -1.00
C GLY A 76 -3.50 1.96 0.35
N ARG A 77 -3.74 0.71 0.76
CA ARG A 77 -4.29 0.37 2.08
C ARG A 77 -3.32 0.73 3.22
N ALA A 78 -2.02 0.49 3.05
CA ALA A 78 -1.00 0.86 4.03
C ALA A 78 -0.96 2.37 4.30
N VAL A 79 -1.14 3.19 3.26
CA VAL A 79 -1.25 4.65 3.38
C VAL A 79 -2.49 5.05 4.18
N GLY A 80 -3.58 4.27 4.08
CA GLY A 80 -4.82 4.48 4.83
C GLY A 80 -4.82 3.91 6.26
N GLU A 81 -3.89 3.01 6.60
CA GLU A 81 -3.69 2.42 7.94
C GLU A 81 -3.00 3.43 8.90
N THR A 82 -3.47 4.68 8.90
CA THR A 82 -2.85 5.80 9.63
C THR A 82 -2.99 5.66 11.14
N MET A 83 -3.91 4.81 11.60
CA MET A 83 -4.09 4.47 13.01
C MET A 83 -2.95 3.62 13.56
N ILE A 84 -2.39 2.70 12.76
CA ILE A 84 -1.19 1.94 13.13
C ILE A 84 -0.01 2.91 13.31
N VAL A 85 0.17 3.84 12.37
CA VAL A 85 1.24 4.83 12.43
C VAL A 85 1.12 5.72 13.66
N LEU A 86 -0.09 6.22 13.95
CA LEU A 86 -0.38 7.00 15.15
C LEU A 86 0.05 6.29 16.44
N MET A 87 -0.37 5.04 16.59
CA MET A 87 -0.12 4.25 17.80
C MET A 87 1.36 3.88 17.96
N ALA A 88 2.04 3.58 16.86
CA ALA A 88 3.46 3.18 16.88
C ALA A 88 4.43 4.37 17.00
N THR A 89 4.10 5.53 16.43
CA THR A 89 4.94 6.75 16.49
C THR A 89 4.66 7.62 17.71
N GLY A 90 3.49 7.48 18.34
CA GLY A 90 3.13 8.24 19.53
C GLY A 90 2.76 9.69 19.29
N ASN A 91 2.50 10.08 18.04
CA ASN A 91 2.04 11.42 17.66
C ASN A 91 3.06 12.55 17.91
N THR A 92 4.36 12.24 17.98
CA THR A 92 5.42 13.26 18.14
C THR A 92 5.66 14.00 16.82
N PRO A 93 5.40 15.32 16.74
CA PRO A 93 5.61 16.09 15.51
C PRO A 93 7.09 16.48 15.36
N GLU A 94 7.97 15.50 15.27
CA GLU A 94 9.40 15.72 15.01
C GLU A 94 9.65 15.82 13.50
N MET A 95 10.07 17.00 13.03
CA MET A 95 10.45 17.23 11.62
C MET A 95 11.92 16.85 11.39
N SER A 96 12.31 15.64 11.81
CA SER A 96 13.67 15.14 11.65
C SER A 96 13.69 14.00 10.64
N MET A 97 14.61 14.04 9.68
CA MET A 97 14.81 12.98 8.67
C MET A 97 15.43 11.69 9.26
N ASN A 98 15.36 11.52 10.57
CA ASN A 98 15.93 10.38 11.28
C ASN A 98 14.91 9.23 11.35
N ILE A 99 15.30 8.06 10.85
CA ILE A 99 14.44 6.86 10.83
C ILE A 99 14.14 6.37 12.27
N PHE A 100 14.95 6.78 13.25
CA PHE A 100 14.79 6.45 14.66
C PHE A 100 13.89 7.43 15.44
N SER A 101 13.41 8.52 14.82
CA SER A 101 12.40 9.40 15.44
C SER A 101 10.97 9.00 15.05
N GLY A 102 10.02 9.39 15.88
CA GLY A 102 8.59 9.37 15.52
C GLY A 102 8.27 10.46 14.50
N PHE A 103 7.14 10.32 13.83
CA PHE A 103 6.60 11.32 12.90
C PHE A 103 5.08 11.39 13.06
N ARG A 104 4.49 12.52 12.70
CA ARG A 104 3.04 12.70 12.69
C ARG A 104 2.54 12.72 11.25
N THR A 105 1.61 11.83 10.90
CA THR A 105 0.99 11.83 9.57
C THR A 105 -0.03 12.98 9.43
N LEU A 106 -0.32 13.39 8.19
CA LEU A 106 -1.39 14.36 7.95
C LEU A 106 -2.74 13.86 8.45
N ALA A 107 -3.06 12.59 8.22
CA ALA A 107 -4.30 11.97 8.71
C ALA A 107 -4.35 11.88 10.23
N ALA A 108 -3.22 11.58 10.88
CA ALA A 108 -3.06 11.64 12.33
C ALA A 108 -3.41 13.02 12.88
N ASN A 109 -2.84 14.05 12.26
CA ASN A 109 -3.04 15.42 12.69
C ASN A 109 -4.51 15.82 12.58
N ILE A 110 -5.17 15.47 11.46
CA ILE A 110 -6.60 15.73 11.26
C ILE A 110 -7.43 14.97 12.30
N ALA A 111 -7.16 13.68 12.53
CA ALA A 111 -7.95 12.85 13.43
C ALA A 111 -7.90 13.33 14.90
N VAL A 112 -6.75 13.81 15.36
CA VAL A 112 -6.55 14.26 16.74
C VAL A 112 -6.97 15.71 16.94
N GLU A 113 -6.60 16.63 16.05
CA GLU A 113 -6.76 18.07 16.28
C GLU A 113 -8.10 18.62 15.73
N LEU A 114 -8.76 17.95 14.78
CA LEU A 114 -10.03 18.42 14.22
C LEU A 114 -11.19 18.41 15.23
N PRO A 115 -11.35 17.40 16.10
CA PRO A 115 -12.37 17.40 17.15
C PRO A 115 -12.14 18.47 18.22
N GLU A 116 -10.87 18.80 18.50
CA GLU A 116 -10.47 19.74 19.56
C GLU A 116 -10.46 21.20 19.09
N ALA A 117 -10.41 21.46 17.78
CA ALA A 117 -10.37 22.81 17.23
C ALA A 117 -11.72 23.54 17.32
N PRO A 118 -11.75 24.81 17.81
CA PRO A 118 -12.97 25.61 17.83
C PRO A 118 -13.54 25.82 16.42
N ARG A 119 -14.85 25.60 16.27
CA ARG A 119 -15.58 25.83 15.01
C ARG A 119 -15.40 27.29 14.59
N ALA A 120 -15.06 27.52 13.31
CA ALA A 120 -14.75 28.81 12.69
C ALA A 120 -13.37 29.45 12.99
N SER A 121 -12.50 28.79 13.76
CA SER A 121 -11.10 29.25 13.93
C SER A 121 -10.28 29.10 12.64
N THR A 122 -9.20 29.89 12.49
CA THR A 122 -8.23 29.74 11.39
C THR A 122 -7.63 28.34 11.37
N HIS A 123 -7.34 27.78 12.55
CA HIS A 123 -6.83 26.42 12.72
C HIS A 123 -7.77 25.36 12.13
N TYR A 124 -9.08 25.49 12.40
CA TYR A 124 -10.09 24.58 11.84
C TYR A 124 -10.10 24.61 10.29
N ARG A 125 -9.98 25.80 9.69
CA ARG A 125 -9.93 25.95 8.23
C ARG A 125 -8.68 25.33 7.62
N VAL A 126 -7.53 25.48 8.27
CA VAL A 126 -6.25 24.87 7.83
C VAL A 126 -6.32 23.35 7.91
N LEU A 127 -6.89 22.79 8.98
CA LEU A 127 -7.09 21.34 9.10
C LEU A 127 -8.03 20.78 8.04
N PHE A 128 -9.10 21.52 7.74
CA PHE A 128 -10.01 21.14 6.67
C PHE A 128 -9.31 21.16 5.30
N LEU A 129 -8.49 22.19 5.04
CA LEU A 129 -7.65 22.25 3.83
C LEU A 129 -6.68 21.06 3.76
N CYS A 130 -6.01 20.71 4.86
CA CYS A 130 -5.16 19.52 4.93
C CYS A 130 -5.94 18.23 4.60
N GLY A 131 -7.20 18.13 5.04
CA GLY A 131 -8.08 17.00 4.69
C GLY A 131 -8.40 16.95 3.20
N VAL A 132 -8.70 18.09 2.58
CA VAL A 132 -8.93 18.19 1.13
C VAL A 132 -7.67 17.82 0.34
N VAL A 133 -6.49 18.26 0.79
CA VAL A 133 -5.20 17.91 0.17
C VAL A 133 -4.93 16.41 0.29
N LEU A 134 -5.13 15.83 1.48
CA LEU A 134 -4.97 14.40 1.70
C LEU A 134 -5.93 13.59 0.82
N PHE A 135 -7.18 14.03 0.71
CA PHE A 135 -8.19 13.43 -0.16
C PHE A 135 -7.75 13.48 -1.64
N ALA A 136 -7.33 14.65 -2.12
CA ALA A 136 -6.87 14.82 -3.49
C ALA A 136 -5.64 13.93 -3.79
N MET A 137 -4.66 13.89 -2.89
CA MET A 137 -3.49 13.02 -3.02
C MET A 137 -3.88 11.54 -3.09
N THR A 138 -4.75 11.09 -2.17
CA THR A 138 -5.22 9.71 -2.12
C THR A 138 -6.01 9.35 -3.37
N LEU A 139 -6.84 10.26 -3.87
CA LEU A 139 -7.62 10.07 -5.09
C LEU A 139 -6.71 9.95 -6.32
N VAL A 140 -5.68 10.79 -6.44
CA VAL A 140 -4.71 10.72 -7.56
C VAL A 140 -3.95 9.41 -7.54
N ILE A 141 -3.44 8.97 -6.38
CA ILE A 141 -2.69 7.72 -6.25
C ILE A 141 -3.59 6.52 -6.59
N ASN A 142 -4.78 6.45 -5.99
CA ASN A 142 -5.71 5.33 -6.23
C ASN A 142 -6.21 5.30 -7.69
N THR A 143 -6.49 6.46 -8.29
CA THR A 143 -6.90 6.54 -9.70
C THR A 143 -5.77 6.09 -10.62
N THR A 144 -4.54 6.55 -10.36
CA THR A 144 -3.37 6.13 -11.15
C THR A 144 -3.14 4.62 -11.04
N ALA A 145 -3.27 4.06 -9.84
CA ALA A 145 -3.16 2.63 -9.61
C ALA A 145 -4.19 1.83 -10.42
N GLU A 146 -5.44 2.27 -10.45
CA GLU A 146 -6.50 1.60 -11.22
C GLU A 146 -6.30 1.77 -12.73
N LEU A 147 -5.86 2.94 -13.21
CA LEU A 147 -5.55 3.16 -14.62
C LEU A 147 -4.42 2.25 -15.11
N VAL A 148 -3.35 2.11 -14.31
CA VAL A 148 -2.25 1.19 -14.61
C VAL A 148 -2.77 -0.25 -14.67
N ARG A 149 -3.60 -0.66 -13.69
CA ARG A 149 -4.24 -1.98 -13.70
C ARG A 149 -5.02 -2.25 -14.98
N GLN A 150 -5.83 -1.30 -15.42
CA GLN A 150 -6.62 -1.42 -16.65
C GLN A 150 -5.75 -1.55 -17.90
N HIS A 151 -4.64 -0.81 -17.96
CA HIS A 151 -3.70 -0.89 -19.08
C HIS A 151 -3.08 -2.30 -19.20
N PHE A 152 -2.62 -2.87 -18.09
CA PHE A 152 -2.06 -4.22 -18.09
C PHE A 152 -3.11 -5.32 -18.39
N ARG A 153 -4.35 -5.16 -17.91
CA ARG A 153 -5.44 -6.11 -18.22
C ARG A 153 -5.79 -6.13 -19.71
N LYS A 154 -5.81 -4.96 -20.38
CA LYS A 154 -6.04 -4.87 -21.82
C LYS A 154 -4.94 -5.57 -22.63
N ARG A 155 -3.69 -5.49 -22.18
CA ARG A 155 -2.55 -6.18 -22.83
C ARG A 155 -2.65 -7.70 -22.73
N ASN A 156 -3.10 -8.22 -21.60
CA ASN A 156 -3.26 -9.67 -21.40
C ASN A 156 -4.50 -10.23 -22.11
N ALA A 157 -5.55 -9.42 -22.33
CA ALA A 157 -6.73 -9.83 -23.10
C ALA A 157 -6.52 -9.83 -24.62
N ALA A 158 -5.43 -9.23 -25.09
CA ALA A 158 -5.04 -9.18 -26.50
C ALA A 158 -4.02 -10.27 -26.91
N LEU A 159 -3.63 -11.13 -25.97
CA LEU A 159 -2.82 -12.33 -26.16
C LEU A 159 -3.71 -13.57 -26.02
#